data_AF-A0A2U4EWC0-F1
#
_entry.id   AF-A0A2U4EWC0-F1
#
_cell.length_a   1.000
_cell.length_b   1.000
_cell.length_c   1.000
_cell.angle_alpha   90.00
_cell.angle_beta   90.00
_cell.angle_gamma   90.00
#
_symmetry.space_group_name_H-M   'P 1'
#
loop_
_entity.id
_entity.type
_entity.pdbx_description
1 polymer ?
#
loop_
_entity_poly.entity_id
_entity_poly.type
_entity_poly.pdbx_seq_one_letter_code
_entity_poly.pdbx_strand_id
1 'polypeptide(L)'
;MVELLSLFIQQLNSSVIILVIILIFIIFLTYKLGKWSEKFSNQDNKLSKIDDISDRLIKVETKIDLIYQHTNKNSPIMSNSPISLTDVGQKISKDMNANEILKKYLDKLENDTSLKDCNSAYDIQKNSMDLAKNKLIEYLNEEELLKVKNQAYNYGILVEDIMSIFGILLRNYILDKRGMSIHDIDKGI
;
A
#
# COMPACT_ATOMS: atom_id res chain seq x y z
N MET A 1 -48.71 -13.55 -39.63
CA MET A 1 -47.89 -12.30 -39.53
C MET A 1 -47.12 -12.02 -40.81
N VAL A 2 -46.39 -13.00 -41.37
CA VAL A 2 -45.62 -12.79 -42.62
C VAL A 2 -46.52 -12.42 -43.82
N GLU A 3 -47.70 -13.03 -43.95
CA GLU A 3 -48.66 -12.73 -45.04
C GLU A 3 -49.33 -11.35 -44.95
N LEU A 4 -49.58 -10.85 -43.73
CA LEU A 4 -50.10 -9.49 -43.54
C LEU A 4 -49.05 -8.44 -43.92
N LEU A 5 -47.78 -8.74 -43.68
CA LEU A 5 -46.65 -7.88 -43.99
C LEU A 5 -46.41 -7.77 -45.51
N SER A 6 -46.54 -8.88 -46.25
CA SER A 6 -46.38 -8.88 -47.71
C SER A 6 -47.52 -8.13 -48.43
N LEU A 7 -48.76 -8.25 -47.96
CA LEU A 7 -49.92 -7.50 -48.45
C LEU A 7 -49.76 -5.99 -48.23
N PHE A 8 -49.26 -5.58 -47.06
CA PHE A 8 -48.96 -4.17 -46.78
C PHE A 8 -47.84 -3.62 -47.66
N ILE A 9 -46.78 -4.40 -47.90
CA ILE A 9 -45.65 -4.00 -48.76
C ILE A 9 -46.10 -3.81 -50.22
N GLN A 10 -47.02 -4.63 -50.74
CA GLN A 10 -47.54 -4.49 -52.10
C GLN A 10 -48.46 -3.28 -52.30
N GLN A 11 -49.14 -2.81 -51.25
CA GLN A 11 -50.00 -1.62 -51.31
C GLN A 11 -49.21 -0.30 -51.16
N LEU A 12 -47.98 -0.36 -50.68
CA LEU A 12 -47.15 0.81 -50.46
C LEU A 12 -46.39 1.19 -51.74
N ASN A 13 -46.53 2.44 -52.16
CA ASN A 13 -45.77 3.00 -53.26
C ASN A 13 -44.26 3.03 -52.90
N SER A 14 -43.35 2.81 -53.86
CA SER A 14 -41.91 2.66 -53.60
C SER A 14 -41.30 3.81 -52.79
N SER A 15 -41.83 5.02 -52.95
CA SER A 15 -41.45 6.21 -52.18
C SER A 15 -41.75 6.10 -50.68
N VAL A 16 -42.89 5.50 -50.31
CA VAL A 16 -43.31 5.33 -48.91
C VAL A 16 -42.44 4.29 -48.20
N ILE A 17 -42.04 3.23 -48.90
CA ILE A 17 -41.13 2.20 -48.37
C ILE A 17 -39.76 2.80 -48.05
N ILE A 18 -39.23 3.64 -48.95
CA ILE A 18 -37.95 4.34 -48.76
C ILE A 18 -38.01 5.26 -47.53
N LEU A 19 -39.13 5.97 -47.34
CA LEU A 19 -39.32 6.86 -46.19
C LEU A 19 -39.33 6.11 -44.85
N VAL A 20 -39.97 4.93 -44.80
CA VAL A 20 -39.98 4.08 -43.60
C VAL A 20 -38.57 3.54 -43.28
N ILE A 21 -37.78 3.16 -44.29
CA ILE A 21 -36.40 2.70 -44.09
C ILE A 21 -35.54 3.83 -43.51
N ILE A 22 -35.68 5.05 -44.03
CA ILE A 22 -34.95 6.23 -43.52
C ILE A 22 -35.34 6.50 -42.05
N LEU A 23 -36.63 6.40 -41.70
CA LEU A 23 -37.10 6.60 -40.34
C LEU A 23 -36.47 5.58 -39.37
N ILE A 24 -36.48 4.29 -39.73
CA ILE A 24 -35.86 3.22 -38.93
C ILE A 24 -34.36 3.48 -38.76
N PHE A 25 -33.69 3.92 -39.82
CA PHE A 25 -32.26 4.24 -39.78
C PHE A 25 -31.96 5.41 -38.83
N ILE A 26 -32.78 6.46 -38.84
CA ILE A 26 -32.65 7.62 -37.93
C ILE A 26 -32.85 7.17 -36.47
N ILE A 27 -33.87 6.35 -36.19
CA ILE A 27 -34.14 5.82 -34.85
C ILE A 27 -32.96 4.96 -34.35
N PHE A 28 -32.37 4.15 -35.24
CA PHE A 28 -31.21 3.35 -34.91
C PHE A 28 -29.97 4.22 -34.61
N LEU A 29 -29.77 5.29 -35.40
CA LEU A 29 -28.65 6.22 -35.22
C LEU A 29 -28.74 6.97 -33.89
N THR A 30 -29.91 7.51 -33.56
CA THR A 30 -30.13 8.24 -32.31
C THR A 30 -29.98 7.32 -31.09
N TYR A 31 -30.49 6.10 -31.16
CA TYR A 31 -30.31 5.10 -30.10
C TYR A 31 -28.83 4.74 -29.88
N LYS A 32 -28.07 4.52 -30.96
CA LYS A 32 -26.65 4.16 -30.90
C LYS A 32 -25.80 5.32 -30.38
N LEU A 33 -26.09 6.56 -30.80
CA LEU A 33 -25.41 7.77 -30.31
C LEU A 33 -25.71 8.03 -28.83
N GLY A 34 -26.96 7.85 -28.39
CA GLY A 34 -27.35 7.98 -26.99
C GLY A 34 -26.59 7.02 -26.07
N LYS A 35 -26.55 5.72 -26.41
CA LYS A 35 -25.78 4.71 -25.66
C LYS A 35 -24.28 4.98 -25.64
N TRP A 36 -23.73 5.60 -26.69
CA TRP A 36 -22.30 5.91 -26.76
C TRP A 36 -21.94 7.10 -25.88
N SER A 37 -22.75 8.16 -25.91
CA SER A 37 -22.64 9.33 -25.02
C SER A 37 -22.74 8.92 -23.54
N GLU A 38 -23.66 8.03 -23.21
CA GLU A 38 -23.83 7.52 -21.84
C GLU A 38 -22.61 6.73 -21.37
N LYS A 39 -22.00 5.91 -22.24
CA LYS A 39 -20.76 5.18 -21.91
C LYS A 39 -19.57 6.10 -21.70
N PHE A 40 -19.42 7.15 -22.50
CA PHE A 40 -18.34 8.12 -22.34
C PHE A 40 -18.50 8.95 -21.06
N SER A 41 -19.70 9.45 -20.78
CA SER A 41 -20.00 10.20 -19.55
C SER A 41 -19.72 9.38 -18.29
N ASN A 42 -19.99 8.07 -18.33
CA ASN A 42 -19.71 7.18 -17.19
C ASN A 42 -18.22 6.82 -17.03
N GLN A 43 -17.39 6.99 -18.07
CA GLN A 43 -15.93 6.78 -18.01
C GLN A 43 -15.21 8.03 -17.51
N ASP A 44 -15.59 9.22 -17.97
CA ASP A 44 -15.00 10.49 -17.50
C ASP A 44 -15.28 10.75 -16.01
N ASN A 45 -16.47 10.38 -15.53
CA ASN A 45 -16.83 10.45 -14.12
C ASN A 45 -16.06 9.45 -13.23
N LYS A 46 -15.48 8.38 -13.79
CA LYS A 46 -14.63 7.44 -13.05
C LYS A 46 -13.17 7.89 -13.05
N LEU A 47 -12.67 8.41 -14.16
CA LEU A 47 -11.32 8.95 -14.30
C LEU A 47 -11.10 10.16 -13.37
N SER A 48 -12.02 11.13 -13.40
CA SER A 48 -11.99 12.31 -12.51
C SER A 48 -12.00 11.98 -11.01
N LYS A 49 -12.65 10.87 -10.62
CA LYS A 49 -12.63 10.41 -9.22
C LYS A 49 -11.30 9.74 -8.84
N ILE A 50 -10.62 9.10 -9.79
CA ILE A 50 -9.31 8.48 -9.55
C ILE A 50 -8.24 9.55 -9.39
N ASP A 51 -8.28 10.60 -10.21
CA ASP A 51 -7.36 11.74 -10.10
C ASP A 51 -7.52 12.49 -8.77
N ASP A 52 -8.77 12.73 -8.33
CA ASP A 52 -9.03 13.35 -7.02
C ASP A 52 -8.60 12.44 -5.84
N ILE A 53 -8.64 11.11 -6.00
CA ILE A 53 -8.11 10.17 -4.98
C ILE A 53 -6.58 10.21 -4.95
N SER A 54 -5.92 10.24 -6.10
CA SER A 54 -4.46 10.32 -6.19
C SER A 54 -3.94 11.63 -5.57
N ASP A 55 -4.56 12.75 -5.92
CA ASP A 55 -4.22 14.07 -5.36
C ASP A 55 -4.45 14.13 -3.83
N ARG A 56 -5.50 13.48 -3.33
CA ARG A 56 -5.75 13.37 -1.89
C ARG A 56 -4.72 12.48 -1.20
N LEU A 57 -4.33 11.35 -1.79
CA LEU A 57 -3.29 10.47 -1.28
C LEU A 57 -1.94 11.19 -1.20
N ILE A 58 -1.54 11.87 -2.28
CA ILE A 58 -0.31 12.67 -2.33
C ILE A 58 -0.34 13.76 -1.25
N LYS A 59 -1.47 14.43 -1.04
CA LYS A 59 -1.63 15.43 0.03
C LYS A 59 -1.59 14.82 1.43
N VAL A 60 -2.11 13.61 1.62
CA VAL A 60 -2.06 12.91 2.91
C VAL A 60 -0.65 12.46 3.21
N GLU A 61 0.05 11.81 2.27
CA GLU A 61 1.47 11.46 2.40
C GLU A 61 2.32 12.69 2.68
N THR A 62 2.16 13.77 1.91
CA THR A 62 2.92 15.02 2.11
C THR A 62 2.64 15.63 3.49
N LYS A 63 1.40 15.60 3.98
CA LYS A 63 1.07 16.10 5.33
C LYS A 63 1.64 15.20 6.41
N ILE A 64 1.60 13.89 6.23
CA ILE A 64 2.21 12.91 7.14
C ILE A 64 3.72 13.15 7.17
N ASP A 65 4.39 13.23 6.02
CA ASP A 65 5.82 13.50 5.93
C ASP A 65 6.18 14.86 6.52
N LEU A 66 5.40 15.91 6.29
CA LEU A 66 5.63 17.22 6.90
C LEU A 66 5.43 17.18 8.42
N ILE A 67 4.44 16.44 8.93
CA ILE A 67 4.25 16.23 10.36
C ILE A 67 5.45 15.44 10.93
N TYR A 68 5.85 14.34 10.31
CA TYR A 68 6.98 13.54 10.78
C TYR A 68 8.32 14.31 10.71
N GLN A 69 8.57 15.06 9.63
CA GLN A 69 9.81 15.81 9.43
C GLN A 69 9.89 17.10 10.26
N HIS A 70 8.77 17.82 10.46
CA HIS A 70 8.78 19.11 11.18
C HIS A 70 8.33 19.04 12.64
N THR A 71 7.63 17.99 13.08
CA THR A 71 7.15 17.89 14.48
C THR A 71 7.86 16.84 15.33
N ASN A 72 8.58 15.87 14.75
CA ASN A 72 9.27 14.84 15.52
C ASN A 72 10.77 14.74 15.21
N LYS A 73 11.54 15.72 15.73
CA LYS A 73 13.02 15.73 15.70
C LYS A 73 13.65 14.48 16.36
N ASN A 74 12.84 13.71 17.09
CA ASN A 74 13.23 12.49 17.80
C ASN A 74 12.83 11.19 17.09
N SER A 75 12.34 11.23 15.83
CA SER A 75 11.99 10.00 15.12
C SER A 75 13.18 9.03 15.10
N PRO A 76 13.04 7.78 15.57
CA PRO A 76 14.13 6.81 15.59
C PRO A 76 14.43 6.22 14.20
N ILE A 77 13.59 6.49 13.20
CA ILE A 77 13.60 5.81 11.90
C ILE A 77 13.53 6.84 10.77
N MET A 78 14.27 6.59 9.69
CA MET A 78 14.21 7.36 8.45
C MET A 78 13.05 6.86 7.58
N SER A 79 12.27 7.78 7.01
CA SER A 79 11.14 7.46 6.13
C SER A 79 11.55 6.95 4.75
N ASN A 80 12.81 7.16 4.34
CA ASN A 80 13.30 6.73 3.03
C ASN A 80 13.60 5.23 3.04
N SER A 81 13.19 4.53 1.97
CA SER A 81 13.61 3.16 1.72
C SER A 81 15.08 3.14 1.26
N PRO A 82 15.90 2.17 1.71
CA PRO A 82 15.61 1.16 2.72
C PRO A 82 15.52 1.77 4.14
N ILE A 83 14.53 1.33 4.92
CA ILE A 83 14.25 1.91 6.24
C ILE A 83 15.48 1.79 7.15
N SER A 84 16.00 2.89 7.68
CA SER A 84 17.21 2.89 8.51
C SER A 84 17.02 3.65 9.81
N LEU A 85 17.89 3.40 10.79
CA LEU A 85 17.91 4.14 12.05
C LEU A 85 18.45 5.56 11.81
N THR A 86 17.78 6.55 12.41
CA THR A 86 18.34 7.91 12.55
C THR A 86 19.42 7.92 13.64
N ASP A 87 20.14 9.03 13.79
CA ASP A 87 21.09 9.22 14.90
C ASP A 87 20.42 9.03 16.27
N VAL A 88 19.16 9.49 16.40
CA VAL A 88 18.34 9.30 17.60
C VAL A 88 18.03 7.82 17.80
N GLY A 89 17.62 7.10 16.76
CA GLY A 89 17.36 5.66 16.82
C GLY A 89 18.61 4.85 17.18
N GLN A 90 19.78 5.22 16.66
CA GLN A 90 21.05 4.61 17.02
C GLN A 90 21.41 4.86 18.48
N LYS A 91 21.19 6.07 18.99
CA LYS A 91 21.41 6.42 20.38
C LYS A 91 20.49 5.62 21.31
N ILE A 92 19.19 5.61 21.02
CA ILE A 92 18.20 4.83 21.78
C ILE A 92 18.57 3.33 21.77
N SER A 93 18.94 2.78 20.62
CA SER A 93 19.40 1.39 20.47
C SER A 93 20.60 1.07 21.37
N LYS A 94 21.55 2.00 21.51
CA LYS A 94 22.73 1.83 22.38
C LYS A 94 22.34 1.96 23.85
N ASP A 95 21.57 2.99 24.21
CA ASP A 95 21.17 3.29 25.58
C ASP A 95 20.38 2.14 26.23
N MET A 96 19.59 1.40 25.44
CA MET A 96 18.82 0.24 25.93
C MET A 96 19.50 -1.13 25.72
N ASN A 97 20.69 -1.16 25.11
CA ASN A 97 21.34 -2.40 24.65
C ASN A 97 20.42 -3.26 23.77
N ALA A 98 19.72 -2.65 22.80
CA ALA A 98 18.72 -3.32 21.97
C ALA A 98 19.28 -4.55 21.23
N ASN A 99 20.55 -4.51 20.83
CA ASN A 99 21.23 -5.65 20.20
C ASN A 99 21.34 -6.87 21.14
N GLU A 100 21.58 -6.65 22.43
CA GLU A 100 21.70 -7.74 23.40
C GLU A 100 20.35 -8.36 23.70
N ILE A 101 19.32 -7.51 23.85
CA ILE A 101 17.93 -7.96 24.03
C ILE A 101 17.52 -8.79 22.80
N LEU A 102 17.76 -8.27 21.59
CA LEU A 102 17.42 -9.00 20.36
C LEU A 102 18.11 -10.36 20.29
N LYS A 103 19.42 -10.43 20.61
CA LYS A 103 20.19 -11.68 20.59
C LYS A 103 19.57 -12.77 21.47
N LYS A 104 18.96 -12.44 22.61
CA LYS A 104 18.30 -13.42 23.50
C LYS A 104 17.10 -14.11 22.85
N TYR A 105 16.40 -13.41 21.96
CA TYR A 105 15.18 -13.88 21.32
C TYR A 105 15.36 -14.24 19.86
N LEU A 106 16.57 -14.08 19.34
CA LEU A 106 16.90 -14.21 17.93
C LEU A 106 16.56 -15.61 17.41
N ASP A 107 16.91 -16.65 18.16
CA ASP A 107 16.57 -18.04 17.80
C ASP A 107 15.06 -18.28 17.69
N LYS A 108 14.25 -17.61 18.51
CA LYS A 108 12.78 -17.73 18.45
C LYS A 108 12.22 -16.96 17.26
N LEU A 109 12.75 -15.77 17.00
CA LEU A 109 12.30 -14.88 15.93
C LEU A 109 12.69 -15.41 14.55
N GLU A 110 13.92 -15.90 14.38
CA GLU A 110 14.39 -16.47 13.11
C GLU A 110 13.66 -17.76 12.71
N ASN A 111 13.25 -18.54 13.72
CA ASN A 111 12.53 -19.77 13.47
C ASN A 111 11.06 -19.56 13.07
N ASP A 112 10.59 -18.32 13.12
CA ASP A 112 9.26 -17.94 12.68
C ASP A 112 9.05 -18.23 11.19
N THR A 113 7.92 -18.86 10.86
CA THR A 113 7.58 -19.26 9.49
C THR A 113 7.53 -18.05 8.56
N SER A 114 7.09 -16.90 9.06
CA SER A 114 7.01 -15.66 8.28
C SER A 114 8.36 -15.21 7.73
N LEU A 115 9.48 -15.50 8.41
CA LEU A 115 10.81 -15.16 7.91
C LEU A 115 11.43 -16.27 7.07
N LYS A 116 11.10 -17.54 7.34
CA LYS A 116 11.63 -18.68 6.59
C LYS A 116 11.20 -18.67 5.13
N ASP A 117 9.97 -18.24 4.86
CA ASP A 117 9.39 -18.27 3.51
C ASP A 117 9.69 -17.00 2.68
N CYS A 118 10.44 -16.03 3.23
CA CYS A 118 10.80 -14.81 2.50
C CYS A 118 11.93 -15.05 1.48
N ASN A 119 11.65 -14.76 0.21
CA ASN A 119 12.65 -14.82 -0.87
C ASN A 119 13.17 -13.43 -1.29
N SER A 120 12.49 -12.34 -0.89
CA SER A 120 12.88 -10.98 -1.22
C SER A 120 13.37 -10.21 0.00
N ALA A 121 14.33 -9.30 -0.20
CA ALA A 121 14.79 -8.37 0.84
C ALA A 121 13.66 -7.48 1.36
N TYR A 122 12.69 -7.12 0.49
CA TYR A 122 11.49 -6.38 0.87
C TYR A 122 10.60 -7.18 1.84
N ASP A 123 10.35 -8.46 1.55
CA ASP A 123 9.55 -9.33 2.41
C ASP A 123 10.23 -9.54 3.77
N ILE A 124 11.56 -9.65 3.77
CA ILE A 124 12.34 -9.71 5.01
C ILE A 124 12.18 -8.44 5.82
N GLN A 125 12.22 -7.26 5.19
CA GLN A 125 11.96 -6.00 5.90
C GLN A 125 10.56 -6.01 6.51
N LYS A 126 9.52 -6.28 5.71
CA LYS A 126 8.13 -6.25 6.16
C LYS A 126 7.91 -7.21 7.33
N ASN A 127 8.34 -8.47 7.20
CA ASN A 127 8.13 -9.48 8.22
C ASN A 127 9.00 -9.26 9.46
N SER A 128 10.21 -8.71 9.31
CA SER A 128 11.03 -8.33 10.47
C SER A 128 10.41 -7.19 11.28
N MET A 129 9.82 -6.19 10.60
CA MET A 129 9.09 -5.11 11.30
C MET A 129 7.86 -5.65 12.03
N ASP A 130 7.09 -6.51 11.37
CA ASP A 130 5.86 -7.07 11.93
C ASP A 130 6.16 -7.95 13.16
N LEU A 131 7.16 -8.83 13.07
CA LEU A 131 7.59 -9.67 14.19
C LEU A 131 8.08 -8.86 15.38
N ALA A 132 8.83 -7.79 15.15
CA ALA A 132 9.28 -6.93 16.23
C ALA A 132 8.09 -6.25 16.94
N LYS A 133 7.10 -5.75 16.18
CA LYS A 133 5.94 -5.06 16.76
C LYS A 133 4.98 -6.00 17.49
N ASN A 134 4.73 -7.17 16.91
CA ASN A 134 3.65 -8.05 17.37
C ASN A 134 4.14 -9.19 18.27
N LYS A 135 5.30 -9.80 17.98
CA LYS A 135 5.76 -11.00 18.69
C LYS A 135 6.88 -10.71 19.69
N LEU A 136 7.86 -9.90 19.32
CA LEU A 136 8.99 -9.63 20.22
C LEU A 136 8.53 -8.96 21.51
N ILE A 137 7.55 -8.06 21.43
CA ILE A 137 6.97 -7.39 22.60
C ILE A 137 6.40 -8.37 23.62
N GLU A 138 5.83 -9.50 23.16
CA GLU A 138 5.29 -10.57 24.01
C GLU A 138 6.38 -11.44 24.64
N TYR A 139 7.58 -11.44 24.06
CA TYR A 139 8.71 -12.23 24.55
C TYR A 139 9.58 -11.49 25.57
N LEU A 140 9.53 -10.15 25.57
CA LEU A 140 10.28 -9.34 26.53
C LEU A 140 9.87 -9.67 27.95
N ASN A 141 10.86 -9.80 28.83
CA ASN A 141 10.58 -9.85 30.26
C ASN A 141 10.17 -8.46 30.80
N GLU A 142 9.68 -8.41 32.05
CA GLU A 142 9.19 -7.16 32.65
C GLU A 142 10.25 -6.05 32.69
N GLU A 143 11.51 -6.39 32.94
CA GLU A 143 12.61 -5.43 33.00
C GLU A 143 12.91 -4.83 31.61
N GLU A 144 12.94 -5.67 30.58
CA GLU A 144 13.17 -5.26 29.19
C GLU A 144 12.01 -4.44 28.65
N LEU A 145 10.77 -4.85 28.94
CA LEU A 145 9.58 -4.09 28.58
C LEU A 145 9.56 -2.72 29.28
N LEU A 146 9.98 -2.66 30.54
CA LEU A 146 10.12 -1.40 31.27
C LEU A 146 11.19 -0.51 30.63
N LYS A 147 12.32 -1.07 30.20
CA LYS A 147 13.35 -0.31 29.46
C LYS A 147 12.79 0.27 28.16
N VAL A 148 12.06 -0.52 27.38
CA VAL A 148 11.41 -0.04 26.14
C VAL A 148 10.45 1.13 26.44
N LYS A 149 9.58 0.97 27.44
CA LYS A 149 8.63 2.02 27.86
C LYS A 149 9.33 3.28 28.36
N ASN A 150 10.40 3.13 29.14
CA ASN A 150 11.17 4.25 29.64
C ASN A 150 11.86 5.02 28.51
N GLN A 151 12.40 4.33 27.51
CA GLN A 151 12.98 5.00 26.34
C GLN A 151 11.92 5.72 25.52
N ALA A 152 10.77 5.09 25.28
CA ALA A 152 9.64 5.72 24.62
C ALA A 152 9.22 7.03 25.33
N TYR A 153 9.09 6.97 26.66
CA TYR A 153 8.76 8.13 27.49
C TYR A 153 9.84 9.23 27.43
N ASN A 154 11.11 8.86 27.61
CA ASN A 154 12.23 9.81 27.66
C ASN A 154 12.40 10.61 26.36
N TYR A 155 12.13 9.96 25.23
CA TYR A 155 12.26 10.57 23.90
C TYR A 155 10.94 11.14 23.38
N GLY A 156 9.83 10.94 24.09
CA GLY A 156 8.50 11.44 23.71
C GLY A 156 7.94 10.76 22.46
N ILE A 157 8.24 9.48 22.28
CA ILE A 157 7.85 8.68 21.11
C ILE A 157 7.02 7.46 21.53
N LEU A 158 6.42 6.78 20.56
CA LEU A 158 5.59 5.61 20.82
C LEU A 158 6.44 4.36 21.09
N VAL A 159 5.90 3.40 21.82
CA VAL A 159 6.58 2.11 22.06
C VAL A 159 6.78 1.37 20.73
N GLU A 160 5.83 1.50 19.81
CA GLU A 160 5.86 0.95 18.46
C GLU A 160 7.04 1.50 17.63
N ASP A 161 7.42 2.76 17.85
CA ASP A 161 8.58 3.38 17.21
C ASP A 161 9.89 2.78 17.75
N ILE A 162 9.94 2.49 19.06
CA ILE A 162 11.04 1.74 19.67
C ILE A 162 11.09 0.30 19.13
N MET A 163 9.94 -0.39 19.01
CA MET A 163 9.89 -1.76 18.48
C MET A 163 10.39 -1.83 17.04
N SER A 164 10.17 -0.77 16.25
CA SER A 164 10.69 -0.68 14.90
C SER A 164 12.23 -0.65 14.85
N ILE A 165 12.91 -0.17 15.90
CA ILE A 165 14.38 -0.30 16.03
C ILE A 165 14.77 -1.77 16.04
N PHE A 166 14.09 -2.59 16.84
CA PHE A 166 14.33 -4.04 16.88
C PHE A 166 14.03 -4.70 15.53
N GLY A 167 12.99 -4.25 14.83
CA GLY A 167 12.69 -4.74 13.48
C GLY A 167 13.83 -4.47 12.49
N ILE A 168 14.45 -3.28 12.54
CA ILE A 168 15.59 -2.93 11.68
C ILE A 168 16.82 -3.78 12.02
N LEU A 169 17.10 -3.98 13.31
CA LEU A 169 18.19 -4.82 13.76
C LEU A 169 18.00 -6.29 13.33
N LEU A 170 16.77 -6.81 13.47
CA LEU A 170 16.40 -8.17 13.05
C LEU A 170 16.55 -8.34 11.53
N ARG A 171 16.03 -7.38 10.75
CA ARG A 171 16.19 -7.38 9.29
C ARG A 171 17.66 -7.42 8.89
N ASN A 172 18.47 -6.52 9.46
CA ASN A 172 19.89 -6.43 9.12
C ASN A 172 20.62 -7.75 9.44
N TYR A 173 20.30 -8.37 10.56
CA TYR A 173 20.86 -9.67 10.93
C TYR A 173 20.50 -10.77 9.91
N ILE A 174 19.23 -10.84 9.50
CA ILE A 174 18.76 -11.88 8.56
C ILE A 174 19.33 -11.66 7.15
N LEU A 175 19.37 -10.41 6.68
CA LEU A 175 19.94 -10.08 5.38
C LEU A 175 21.44 -10.43 5.33
N ASP A 176 22.19 -10.06 6.37
CA ASP A 176 23.61 -10.39 6.51
C ASP A 176 23.84 -11.92 6.52
N LYS A 177 23.07 -12.65 7.32
CA LYS A 177 23.12 -14.12 7.40
C LYS A 177 22.82 -14.81 6.07
N ARG A 178 21.94 -14.22 5.24
CA ARG A 178 21.58 -14.76 3.91
C ARG A 178 22.42 -14.19 2.77
N GLY A 179 23.38 -13.31 3.05
CA GLY A 179 24.21 -12.66 2.04
C GLY A 179 23.44 -11.75 1.07
N MET A 180 22.29 -11.20 1.49
CA MET A 180 21.48 -10.29 0.68
C MET A 180 21.84 -8.83 0.95
N SER A 181 21.81 -8.00 -0.08
CA SER A 181 22.07 -6.56 0.08
C SER A 181 20.82 -5.84 0.59
N ILE A 182 21.02 -4.88 1.49
CA ILE A 182 19.96 -3.95 1.92
C ILE A 182 19.45 -3.13 0.73
N HIS A 183 20.27 -2.90 -0.29
CA HIS A 183 19.89 -2.19 -1.51
C HIS A 183 18.96 -2.99 -2.42
N ASP A 184 18.79 -4.29 -2.19
CA ASP A 184 17.84 -5.10 -2.96
C ASP A 184 16.39 -4.88 -2.52
N ILE A 185 16.17 -4.16 -1.40
CA ILE A 185 14.82 -3.78 -0.92
C ILE A 185 14.12 -2.86 -1.93
N ASP A 186 14.85 -1.94 -2.56
CA ASP A 186 14.29 -0.97 -3.51
C ASP A 186 14.03 -1.59 -4.90
N LYS A 187 14.59 -2.76 -5.20
CA LYS A 187 14.40 -3.47 -6.49
C LYS A 187 13.12 -4.33 -6.51
N GLY A 188 12.45 -4.49 -5.37
CA GLY A 188 11.27 -5.34 -5.21
C GLY A 188 9.93 -4.63 -5.42
N ILE A 189 9.93 -3.40 -5.94
CA ILE A 189 8.73 -2.59 -6.26
C ILE A 189 8.44 -2.67 -7.76
#